data_AF-G1Q1U5-F1
#
_entry.id   AF-G1Q1U5-F1
#
_cell.length_a   1.000
_cell.length_b   1.000
_cell.length_c   1.000
_cell.angle_alpha   90.00
_cell.angle_beta   90.00
_cell.angle_gamma   90.00
#
_symmetry.space_group_name_H-M   'P 1'
#
loop_
_entity.id
_entity.type
_entity.pdbx_description
1 polymer ?
#
loop_
_entity_poly.entity_id
_entity_poly.type
_entity_poly.pdbx_seq_one_letter_code
_entity_poly.pdbx_strand_id
1 'polypeptide(L)'
;HVDGPRHRDSFSHSKSKIKQGLLPSLDELLFYTIAEGQEKIRVHKFITAFKSTGLRTFDTRLKECMDMLRLTLQTTSDGVMLDKDLFKKCVQNNIVLLMQAFRRKSVIPDFMSFTSHMDELYESAKKQSGGKVADYSPQLTKFSPDLWGVSVCTVDGQRHSIGDTKVPFCLQSCVKPLKYAIVVNDLETEYVHQHVGKEPSGLRFSKLFLNEDDKPHNPMVNAGAIVVTSLKK
;
A
#
# COMPACT_ATOMS: atom_id res chain seq x y z
N HIS A 1 -54.66 -74.67 -11.24
CA HIS A 1 -53.25 -74.36 -11.49
C HIS A 1 -53.07 -72.88 -11.13
N VAL A 2 -52.67 -72.58 -9.88
CA VAL A 2 -51.26 -72.39 -9.39
C VAL A 2 -50.65 -71.15 -10.07
N ASP A 3 -50.06 -70.14 -9.44
CA ASP A 3 -49.89 -69.61 -8.08
C ASP A 3 -49.28 -68.17 -8.26
N GLY A 4 -49.28 -67.31 -7.24
CA GLY A 4 -48.67 -65.95 -7.25
C GLY A 4 -47.11 -65.94 -7.23
N PRO A 5 -46.40 -64.91 -6.69
CA PRO A 5 -46.75 -63.54 -6.29
C PRO A 5 -45.71 -62.44 -6.70
N ARG A 6 -45.91 -61.23 -6.17
CA ARG A 6 -45.14 -59.96 -6.25
C ARG A 6 -43.63 -60.08 -5.95
N HIS A 7 -42.79 -59.20 -6.53
CA HIS A 7 -41.74 -58.47 -5.79
C HIS A 7 -41.27 -57.20 -6.52
N ARG A 8 -41.18 -56.10 -5.76
CA ARG A 8 -40.51 -54.83 -6.11
C ARG A 8 -39.00 -55.05 -6.02
N ASP A 9 -38.26 -54.61 -7.02
CA ASP A 9 -36.83 -54.33 -6.87
C ASP A 9 -36.50 -52.91 -7.33
N SER A 10 -36.09 -52.12 -6.34
CA SER A 10 -35.53 -50.79 -6.44
C SER A 10 -34.09 -50.87 -6.98
N PHE A 11 -33.88 -50.44 -8.23
CA PHE A 11 -32.53 -50.23 -8.74
C PHE A 11 -31.92 -48.95 -8.15
N SER A 12 -31.00 -49.15 -7.21
CA SER A 12 -30.16 -48.11 -6.64
C SER A 12 -28.88 -47.91 -7.45
N HIS A 13 -28.64 -46.66 -7.83
CA HIS A 13 -27.36 -45.97 -7.95
C HIS A 13 -26.11 -46.76 -8.40
N SER A 14 -25.76 -46.62 -9.67
CA SER A 14 -24.37 -46.27 -10.01
C SER A 14 -24.33 -45.24 -11.14
N LYS A 15 -24.10 -43.98 -10.77
CA LYS A 15 -23.57 -42.97 -11.70
C LYS A 15 -22.40 -42.31 -11.01
N SER A 16 -21.21 -42.79 -11.33
CA SER A 16 -19.95 -42.09 -11.14
C SER A 16 -20.07 -40.71 -11.82
N LYS A 17 -20.37 -39.68 -11.03
CA LYS A 17 -20.29 -38.30 -11.51
C LYS A 17 -18.83 -37.89 -11.55
N ILE A 18 -18.22 -38.08 -12.72
CA ILE A 18 -17.05 -37.33 -13.17
C ILE A 18 -17.40 -35.85 -13.00
N LYS A 19 -16.75 -35.15 -12.05
CA LYS A 19 -16.90 -33.70 -11.89
C LYS A 19 -16.29 -33.03 -13.13
N GLN A 20 -17.17 -32.48 -13.97
CA GLN A 20 -16.83 -31.59 -15.08
C GLN A 20 -15.91 -30.46 -14.59
N GLY A 21 -14.92 -30.10 -15.42
CA GLY A 21 -13.85 -29.16 -15.13
C GLY A 21 -14.37 -27.79 -14.69
N LEU A 22 -14.44 -27.60 -13.36
CA LEU A 22 -14.66 -26.31 -12.75
C LEU A 22 -13.32 -25.56 -12.76
N LEU A 23 -13.31 -24.34 -13.31
CA LEU A 23 -12.16 -23.43 -13.14
C LEU A 23 -11.88 -23.29 -11.62
N PRO A 24 -10.62 -23.41 -11.18
CA PRO A 24 -10.31 -23.30 -9.75
C PRO A 24 -10.67 -21.90 -9.25
N SER A 25 -11.20 -21.80 -8.03
CA SER A 25 -11.53 -20.49 -7.47
C SER A 25 -10.25 -19.68 -7.16
N LEU A 26 -10.37 -18.36 -7.00
CA LEU A 26 -9.21 -17.48 -6.83
C LEU A 26 -8.36 -17.85 -5.61
N ASP A 27 -9.00 -18.26 -4.52
CA ASP A 27 -8.36 -18.77 -3.31
C ASP A 27 -7.57 -20.07 -3.57
N GLU A 28 -8.11 -20.98 -4.39
CA GLU A 28 -7.40 -22.22 -4.77
C GLU A 28 -6.19 -21.92 -5.65
N LEU A 29 -6.34 -21.02 -6.62
CA LEU A 29 -5.24 -20.58 -7.47
C LEU A 29 -4.12 -19.95 -6.65
N LEU A 30 -4.47 -19.11 -5.68
CA LEU A 30 -3.50 -18.50 -4.77
C LEU A 30 -2.82 -19.55 -3.89
N PHE A 31 -3.60 -20.49 -3.34
CA PHE A 31 -3.07 -21.59 -2.53
C PHE A 31 -2.01 -22.38 -3.30
N TYR A 32 -2.32 -22.84 -4.51
CA TYR A 32 -1.39 -23.62 -5.32
C TYR A 32 -0.16 -22.82 -5.74
N THR A 33 -0.30 -21.51 -5.95
CA THR A 33 0.84 -20.61 -6.26
C THR A 33 1.85 -20.58 -5.11
N ILE A 34 1.40 -20.64 -3.85
CA ILE A 34 2.25 -20.52 -2.66
C ILE A 34 2.70 -21.90 -2.14
N ALA A 35 1.84 -22.91 -2.27
CA ALA A 35 2.09 -24.25 -1.80
C ALA A 35 3.17 -24.98 -2.63
N GLU A 36 3.39 -24.60 -3.89
CA GLU A 36 4.41 -25.19 -4.77
C GLU A 36 4.30 -26.74 -4.82
N GLY A 37 3.07 -27.25 -4.90
CA GLY A 37 2.78 -28.69 -4.94
C GLY A 37 2.61 -29.38 -3.58
N GLN A 38 2.76 -28.66 -2.46
CA GLN A 38 2.51 -29.22 -1.13
C GLN A 38 1.01 -29.21 -0.77
N GLU A 39 0.58 -30.10 0.12
CA GLU A 39 -0.81 -30.17 0.60
C GLU A 39 -1.15 -29.08 1.63
N LYS A 40 -0.13 -28.50 2.29
CA LYS A 40 -0.27 -27.46 3.31
C LYS A 40 0.77 -26.36 3.12
N ILE A 41 0.44 -25.15 3.54
CA ILE A 41 1.32 -23.97 3.49
C ILE A 41 1.78 -23.62 4.90
N ARG A 42 3.09 -23.45 5.09
CA ARG A 42 3.63 -22.85 6.33
C ARG A 42 3.25 -21.37 6.41
N VAL A 43 2.68 -20.92 7.52
CA VAL A 43 2.28 -19.51 7.71
C VAL A 43 3.45 -18.56 7.51
N HIS A 44 4.64 -18.91 8.00
CA HIS A 44 5.85 -18.12 7.75
C HIS A 44 6.18 -18.00 6.25
N LYS A 45 6.01 -19.08 5.46
CA LYS A 45 6.22 -19.04 4.00
C LYS A 45 5.24 -18.08 3.35
N PHE A 46 3.96 -18.14 3.73
CA PHE A 46 2.94 -17.19 3.26
C PHE A 46 3.32 -15.74 3.59
N ILE A 47 3.69 -15.45 4.84
CA ILE A 47 4.05 -14.08 5.27
C ILE A 47 5.30 -13.58 4.55
N THR A 48 6.31 -14.43 4.35
CA THR A 48 7.54 -14.05 3.62
C THR A 48 7.25 -13.77 2.15
N ALA A 49 6.50 -14.66 1.48
CA ALA A 49 6.10 -14.45 0.09
C ALA A 49 5.16 -13.25 -0.07
N PHE A 50 4.33 -12.96 0.93
CA PHE A 50 3.51 -11.77 0.97
C PHE A 50 4.37 -10.50 1.13
N LYS A 51 5.35 -10.48 2.04
CA LYS A 51 6.26 -9.34 2.21
C LYS A 51 7.12 -9.07 0.98
N SER A 52 7.48 -10.10 0.19
CA SER A 52 8.24 -9.90 -1.06
C SER A 52 7.44 -9.21 -2.15
N THR A 53 6.10 -9.15 -2.03
CA THR A 53 5.26 -8.29 -2.91
C THR A 53 5.44 -6.79 -2.61
N GLY A 54 6.08 -6.43 -1.49
CA GLY A 54 6.22 -5.06 -1.02
C GLY A 54 5.10 -4.59 -0.09
N LEU A 55 3.99 -5.31 -0.01
CA LEU A 55 2.92 -5.02 0.94
C LEU A 55 3.36 -5.35 2.38
N ARG A 56 2.77 -4.65 3.35
CA ARG A 56 3.10 -4.78 4.77
C ARG A 56 1.99 -5.51 5.51
N THR A 57 2.35 -6.26 6.56
CA THR A 57 1.38 -7.03 7.38
C THR A 57 0.43 -6.16 8.21
N PHE A 58 0.67 -4.85 8.24
CA PHE A 58 -0.17 -3.85 8.91
C PHE A 58 -0.91 -2.95 7.90
N ASP A 59 -1.00 -3.38 6.63
CA ASP A 59 -1.89 -2.75 5.66
C ASP A 59 -3.34 -2.90 6.12
N THR A 60 -4.07 -1.78 6.22
CA THR A 60 -5.44 -1.75 6.72
C THR A 60 -6.40 -2.55 5.83
N ARG A 61 -6.11 -2.66 4.54
CA ARG A 61 -6.90 -3.45 3.57
C ARG A 61 -6.73 -4.97 3.74
N LEU A 62 -5.83 -5.40 4.62
CA LEU A 62 -5.54 -6.81 4.92
C LEU A 62 -5.84 -7.17 6.38
N LYS A 63 -6.49 -6.28 7.12
CA LYS A 63 -6.75 -6.45 8.54
C LYS A 63 -7.49 -7.75 8.82
N GLU A 64 -8.55 -8.05 8.06
CA GLU A 64 -9.36 -9.26 8.24
C GLU A 64 -8.53 -10.52 8.01
N CYS A 65 -7.71 -10.55 6.95
CA CYS A 65 -6.82 -11.67 6.68
C CYS A 65 -5.81 -11.89 7.82
N MET A 66 -5.17 -10.83 8.29
CA MET A 66 -4.18 -10.91 9.35
C MET A 66 -4.80 -11.31 10.70
N ASP A 67 -6.01 -10.84 11.00
CA ASP A 67 -6.74 -11.22 12.21
C ASP A 67 -7.19 -12.69 12.15
N MET A 68 -7.67 -13.17 10.99
CA MET A 68 -8.03 -14.58 10.80
C MET A 68 -6.81 -15.51 10.86
N LEU A 69 -5.65 -15.08 10.33
CA LEU A 69 -4.40 -15.82 10.47
C LEU A 69 -3.99 -15.93 11.94
N ARG A 70 -4.04 -14.84 12.71
CA ARG A 70 -3.75 -14.86 14.15
C ARG A 70 -4.68 -15.79 14.92
N LEU A 71 -5.98 -15.73 14.64
CA LEU A 71 -6.97 -16.60 15.28
C LEU A 71 -6.69 -18.09 14.97
N THR A 72 -6.38 -18.41 13.71
CA THR A 72 -6.08 -19.78 13.27
C THR A 72 -4.81 -20.33 13.91
N LEU A 73 -3.78 -19.49 14.07
CA LEU A 73 -2.54 -19.83 14.75
C LEU A 73 -2.73 -20.15 16.24
N GLN A 74 -3.74 -19.56 16.89
CA GLN A 74 -4.04 -19.78 18.31
C GLN A 74 -4.89 -21.03 18.56
N THR A 75 -5.71 -21.44 17.59
CA THR A 75 -6.70 -22.52 17.76
C THR A 75 -6.24 -23.88 17.25
N THR A 76 -5.17 -23.93 16.44
CA THR A 76 -4.70 -25.16 15.80
C THR A 76 -3.49 -25.74 16.56
N SER A 77 -3.52 -27.04 16.86
CA SER A 77 -2.43 -27.75 17.56
C SER A 77 -1.11 -27.76 16.78
N ASP A 78 -1.20 -27.79 15.44
CA ASP A 78 -0.10 -27.69 14.48
C ASP A 78 0.02 -26.26 13.95
N GLY A 79 0.00 -25.26 14.86
CA GLY A 79 -0.12 -23.80 14.66
C GLY A 79 0.93 -23.12 13.77
N VAL A 80 1.40 -23.79 12.73
CA VAL A 80 2.36 -23.36 11.72
C VAL A 80 1.84 -23.68 10.31
N MET A 81 0.91 -24.64 10.14
CA MET A 81 0.46 -25.14 8.83
C MET A 81 -0.99 -24.75 8.51
N LEU A 82 -1.22 -24.29 7.28
CA LEU A 82 -2.54 -24.01 6.71
C LEU A 82 -2.87 -25.05 5.65
N ASP A 83 -3.95 -25.81 5.85
CA ASP A 83 -4.58 -26.53 4.75
C ASP A 83 -5.38 -25.58 3.85
N LYS A 84 -5.95 -26.13 2.78
CA LYS A 84 -6.69 -25.38 1.77
C LYS A 84 -7.92 -24.66 2.35
N ASP A 85 -8.64 -25.27 3.28
CA ASP A 85 -9.87 -24.71 3.85
C ASP A 85 -9.57 -23.60 4.86
N LEU A 86 -8.55 -23.80 5.71
CA LEU A 86 -8.04 -22.78 6.62
C LEU A 86 -7.46 -21.59 5.86
N PHE A 87 -6.67 -21.86 4.81
CA PHE A 87 -6.15 -20.81 3.94
C PHE A 87 -7.28 -19.98 3.32
N LYS A 88 -8.28 -20.64 2.73
CA LYS A 88 -9.46 -19.99 2.16
C LYS A 88 -10.16 -19.09 3.17
N LYS A 89 -10.42 -19.59 4.39
CA LYS A 89 -11.03 -18.80 5.48
C LYS A 89 -10.21 -17.56 5.83
N CYS A 90 -8.88 -17.65 5.76
CA CYS A 90 -7.99 -16.53 6.05
C CYS A 90 -7.99 -15.49 4.93
N VAL A 91 -8.02 -15.89 3.66
CA VAL A 91 -7.81 -14.95 2.54
C VAL A 91 -9.08 -14.43 1.90
N GLN A 92 -10.24 -15.07 2.12
CA GLN A 92 -11.48 -14.81 1.38
C GLN A 92 -11.91 -13.33 1.35
N ASN A 93 -11.74 -12.59 2.45
CA ASN A 93 -12.18 -11.19 2.54
C ASN A 93 -11.23 -10.22 1.81
N ASN A 94 -10.01 -10.66 1.50
CA ASN A 94 -8.98 -9.82 0.91
C ASN A 94 -8.36 -10.45 -0.35
N ILE A 95 -9.04 -11.46 -0.93
CA ILE A 95 -8.50 -12.32 -1.99
C ILE A 95 -8.13 -11.55 -3.26
N VAL A 96 -8.89 -10.51 -3.61
CA VAL A 96 -8.64 -9.71 -4.82
C VAL A 96 -7.30 -8.98 -4.73
N LEU A 97 -7.03 -8.32 -3.59
CA LEU A 97 -5.77 -7.62 -3.34
C LEU A 97 -4.59 -8.61 -3.28
N LEU A 98 -4.76 -9.72 -2.58
CA LEU A 98 -3.74 -10.77 -2.50
C LEU A 98 -3.43 -11.34 -3.90
N MET A 99 -4.46 -11.61 -4.71
CA MET A 99 -4.25 -12.09 -6.08
C MET A 99 -3.55 -11.07 -6.97
N GLN A 100 -3.87 -9.78 -6.82
CA GLN A 100 -3.14 -8.72 -7.54
C GLN A 100 -1.65 -8.72 -7.16
N ALA A 101 -1.35 -8.78 -5.86
CA ALA A 101 0.02 -8.78 -5.36
C ALA A 101 0.81 -10.01 -5.80
N PHE A 102 0.28 -11.22 -5.58
CA PHE A 102 0.97 -12.48 -5.91
C PHE A 102 1.07 -12.75 -7.41
N ARG A 103 0.15 -12.23 -8.24
CA ARG A 103 0.25 -12.32 -9.71
C ARG A 103 1.10 -11.22 -10.33
N ARG A 104 1.85 -10.46 -9.52
CA ARG A 104 2.72 -9.36 -9.99
C ARG A 104 1.95 -8.31 -10.80
N LYS A 105 0.70 -8.04 -10.42
CA LYS A 105 -0.17 -7.01 -11.03
C LYS A 105 -0.11 -5.68 -10.27
N SER A 106 0.81 -5.53 -9.33
CA SER A 106 1.13 -4.23 -8.76
C SER A 106 1.90 -3.38 -9.76
N VAL A 107 1.83 -2.06 -9.60
CA VAL A 107 2.47 -1.04 -10.43
C VAL A 107 3.98 -1.25 -10.53
N ILE A 108 4.61 -1.81 -9.49
CA ILE A 108 5.99 -2.33 -9.53
C ILE A 108 5.94 -3.85 -9.34
N PRO A 109 5.99 -4.65 -10.42
CA PRO A 109 5.91 -6.11 -10.35
C PRO A 109 7.04 -6.78 -9.57
N ASP A 110 8.29 -6.34 -9.78
CA ASP A 110 9.47 -6.84 -9.07
C ASP A 110 9.93 -5.82 -8.02
N PHE A 111 9.20 -5.79 -6.90
CA PHE A 111 9.45 -4.82 -5.85
C PHE A 111 10.78 -5.05 -5.14
N MET A 112 11.24 -6.31 -5.02
CA MET A 112 12.50 -6.62 -4.34
C MET A 112 13.71 -6.10 -5.13
N SER A 113 13.72 -6.31 -6.45
CA SER A 113 14.75 -5.71 -7.31
C SER A 113 14.70 -4.18 -7.25
N PHE A 114 13.52 -3.58 -7.30
CA PHE A 114 13.36 -2.12 -7.15
C PHE A 114 13.94 -1.61 -5.82
N THR A 115 13.64 -2.27 -4.70
CA THR A 115 14.15 -1.85 -3.40
C THR A 115 15.67 -2.00 -3.27
N SER A 116 16.27 -2.99 -3.93
CA SER A 116 17.75 -3.11 -3.98
C SER A 116 18.38 -1.90 -4.64
N HIS A 117 17.83 -1.42 -5.76
CA HIS A 117 18.31 -0.19 -6.41
C HIS A 117 18.06 1.05 -5.52
N MET A 118 16.96 1.09 -4.78
CA MET A 118 16.71 2.16 -3.81
C MET A 118 17.77 2.19 -2.69
N ASP A 119 18.21 1.02 -2.23
CA ASP A 119 19.29 0.89 -1.24
C ASP A 119 20.62 1.41 -1.81
N GLU A 120 20.95 1.08 -3.06
CA GLU A 120 22.15 1.60 -3.74
C GLU A 120 22.12 3.13 -3.91
N LEU A 121 20.97 3.68 -4.33
CA LEU A 121 20.79 5.12 -4.45
C LEU A 121 20.89 5.83 -3.09
N TYR A 122 20.32 5.22 -2.05
CA TYR A 122 20.42 5.71 -0.68
C TYR A 122 21.89 5.79 -0.24
N GLU A 123 22.67 4.73 -0.43
CA GLU A 123 24.09 4.69 -0.05
C GLU A 123 24.95 5.64 -0.88
N SER A 124 24.62 5.82 -2.15
CA SER A 124 25.30 6.79 -3.02
C SER A 124 25.05 8.23 -2.55
N ALA A 125 23.79 8.58 -2.27
CA ALA A 125 23.40 9.91 -1.82
C ALA A 125 23.91 10.23 -0.40
N LYS A 126 23.94 9.23 0.49
CA LYS A 126 24.42 9.38 1.88
C LYS A 126 25.86 9.90 1.99
N LYS A 127 26.69 9.67 0.96
CA LYS A 127 28.08 10.14 0.90
C LYS A 127 28.19 11.66 0.73
N GLN A 128 27.10 12.36 0.39
CA GLN A 128 27.08 13.80 0.26
C GLN A 128 26.96 14.45 1.65
N SER A 129 28.09 14.84 2.23
CA SER A 129 28.17 15.49 3.56
C SER A 129 28.12 17.03 3.50
N GLY A 130 27.87 17.60 2.33
CA GLY A 130 27.76 19.05 2.14
C GLY A 130 26.43 19.63 2.61
N GLY A 131 26.34 20.97 2.58
CA GLY A 131 25.14 21.71 2.98
C GLY A 131 25.26 22.31 4.39
N LYS A 132 24.20 22.99 4.83
CA LYS A 132 24.11 23.60 6.16
C LYS A 132 22.73 23.33 6.74
N VAL A 133 22.68 22.84 7.98
CA VAL A 133 21.42 22.72 8.72
C VAL A 133 20.78 24.10 8.83
N ALA A 134 19.46 24.16 8.64
CA ALA A 134 18.70 25.39 8.76
C ALA A 134 18.85 25.97 10.18
N ASP A 135 19.43 27.17 10.27
CA ASP A 135 19.81 27.81 11.53
C ASP A 135 18.95 29.01 11.92
N TYR A 136 17.98 29.38 11.08
CA TYR A 136 17.03 30.45 11.36
C TYR A 136 15.98 30.10 12.44
N SER A 137 15.92 28.85 12.88
CA SER A 137 15.00 28.37 13.93
C SER A 137 15.72 27.44 14.92
N PRO A 138 15.67 27.72 16.24
CA PRO A 138 16.32 26.90 17.27
C PRO A 138 15.82 25.44 17.35
N GLN A 139 14.66 25.15 16.78
CA GLN A 139 14.13 23.79 16.71
C GLN A 139 14.78 22.99 15.57
N LEU A 140 15.17 23.65 14.48
CA LEU A 140 15.80 23.01 13.33
C LEU A 140 17.30 22.76 13.54
N THR A 141 17.98 23.61 14.30
CA THR A 141 19.40 23.45 14.65
C THR A 141 19.69 22.23 15.51
N LYS A 142 18.68 21.63 16.15
CA LYS A 142 18.83 20.43 16.99
C LYS A 142 19.01 19.14 16.20
N PHE A 143 18.69 19.13 14.90
CA PHE A 143 18.82 17.95 14.08
C PHE A 143 20.28 17.74 13.67
N SER A 144 20.76 16.49 13.79
CA SER A 144 22.08 16.12 13.30
C SER A 144 22.13 16.22 11.77
N PRO A 145 23.21 16.76 11.17
CA PRO A 145 23.42 16.77 9.73
C PRO A 145 23.55 15.36 9.14
N ASP A 146 23.84 14.35 9.98
CA ASP A 146 24.03 12.97 9.54
C ASP A 146 22.71 12.18 9.39
N LEU A 147 21.57 12.79 9.74
CA LEU A 147 20.26 12.16 9.58
C LEU A 147 19.89 12.05 8.10
N TRP A 148 19.69 10.82 7.64
CA TRP A 148 19.33 10.54 6.25
C TRP A 148 18.31 9.41 6.18
N GLY A 149 17.17 9.67 5.56
CA GLY A 149 16.06 8.72 5.49
C GLY A 149 15.31 8.81 4.18
N VAL A 150 15.04 7.66 3.57
CA VAL A 150 14.26 7.54 2.33
C VAL A 150 13.09 6.58 2.57
N SER A 151 11.89 6.99 2.20
CA SER A 151 10.69 6.14 2.27
C SER A 151 9.90 6.21 0.97
N VAL A 152 9.42 5.06 0.53
CA VAL A 152 8.61 4.89 -0.68
C VAL A 152 7.29 4.23 -0.33
N CYS A 153 6.21 4.75 -0.90
CA CYS A 153 4.90 4.11 -0.92
C CYS A 153 4.35 4.19 -2.34
N THR A 154 4.05 3.05 -2.96
CA THR A 154 3.41 3.03 -4.29
C THR A 154 1.91 3.24 -4.16
N VAL A 155 1.24 3.55 -5.30
CA VAL A 155 -0.22 3.68 -5.35
C VAL A 155 -0.96 2.38 -4.98
N ASP A 156 -0.31 1.23 -5.14
CA ASP A 156 -0.85 -0.07 -4.71
C ASP A 156 -0.56 -0.38 -3.23
N GLY A 157 0.17 0.47 -2.52
CA GLY A 157 0.52 0.30 -1.11
C GLY A 157 1.78 -0.53 -0.85
N GLN A 158 2.61 -0.79 -1.86
CA GLN A 158 3.94 -1.40 -1.65
C GLN A 158 4.85 -0.38 -0.98
N ARG A 159 5.63 -0.81 0.03
CA ARG A 159 6.37 0.12 0.91
C ARG A 159 7.77 -0.35 1.22
N HIS A 160 8.73 0.58 1.10
CA HIS A 160 10.14 0.40 1.47
C HIS A 160 10.68 1.63 2.21
N SER A 161 11.57 1.42 3.16
CA SER A 161 12.13 2.47 4.00
C SER A 161 13.57 2.12 4.37
N ILE A 162 14.48 3.11 4.26
CA ILE A 162 15.93 2.94 4.45
C ILE A 162 16.46 4.16 5.24
N GLY A 163 17.29 3.93 6.26
CA GLY A 163 17.84 4.98 7.11
C GLY A 163 16.88 5.49 8.19
N ASP A 164 16.99 6.77 8.54
CA ASP A 164 16.35 7.41 9.69
C ASP A 164 14.85 7.76 9.48
N THR A 165 14.09 6.86 8.85
CA THR A 165 12.73 7.15 8.36
C THR A 165 11.67 7.27 9.44
N LYS A 166 12.01 6.94 10.69
CA LYS A 166 11.09 7.00 11.84
C LYS A 166 11.35 8.20 12.73
N VAL A 167 12.34 9.03 12.40
CA VAL A 167 12.62 10.28 13.12
C VAL A 167 11.61 11.34 12.68
N PRO A 168 10.76 11.86 13.59
CA PRO A 168 9.80 12.88 13.23
C PRO A 168 10.49 14.23 12.97
N PHE A 169 10.02 14.97 11.97
CA PHE A 169 10.46 16.33 11.67
C PHE A 169 9.28 17.17 11.16
N CYS A 170 9.41 18.50 11.25
CA CYS A 170 8.37 19.40 10.78
C CYS A 170 8.31 19.42 9.24
N LEU A 171 7.12 19.36 8.65
CA LEU A 171 6.94 19.38 7.18
C LEU A 171 7.44 20.67 6.52
N GLN A 172 7.48 21.79 7.24
CA GLN A 172 7.88 23.09 6.70
C GLN A 172 7.11 23.40 5.38
N SER A 173 7.78 23.92 4.35
CA SER A 173 7.16 24.25 3.06
C SER A 173 6.54 23.05 2.33
N CYS A 174 6.85 21.80 2.69
CA CYS A 174 6.23 20.62 2.08
C CYS A 174 4.73 20.52 2.39
N VAL A 175 4.21 21.28 3.36
CA VAL A 175 2.76 21.34 3.67
C VAL A 175 1.95 22.16 2.64
N LYS A 176 2.58 23.05 1.88
CA LYS A 176 1.91 23.95 0.94
C LYS A 176 1.06 23.24 -0.11
N PRO A 177 1.57 22.23 -0.85
CA PRO A 177 0.75 21.50 -1.82
C PRO A 177 -0.42 20.76 -1.17
N LEU A 178 -0.25 20.24 0.05
CA LEU A 178 -1.33 19.55 0.78
C LEU A 178 -2.46 20.53 1.12
N LYS A 179 -2.12 21.72 1.66
CA LYS A 179 -3.10 22.76 1.95
C LYS A 179 -3.83 23.21 0.68
N TYR A 180 -3.10 23.45 -0.39
CA TYR A 180 -3.69 23.84 -1.68
C TYR A 180 -4.68 22.79 -2.19
N ALA A 181 -4.29 21.51 -2.22
CA ALA A 181 -5.17 20.43 -2.66
C ALA A 181 -6.46 20.35 -1.82
N ILE A 182 -6.35 20.50 -0.49
CA ILE A 182 -7.49 20.54 0.42
C ILE A 182 -8.42 21.72 0.09
N VAL A 183 -7.87 22.92 -0.10
CA VAL A 183 -8.69 24.12 -0.37
C VAL A 183 -9.37 24.04 -1.74
N VAL A 184 -8.67 23.54 -2.76
CA VAL A 184 -9.25 23.31 -4.10
C VAL A 184 -10.34 22.24 -4.05
N ASN A 185 -10.17 21.18 -3.26
CA ASN A 185 -11.20 20.17 -3.07
C ASN A 185 -12.48 20.75 -2.47
N ASP A 186 -12.36 21.72 -1.56
CA ASP A 186 -13.51 22.27 -0.83
C ASP A 186 -14.18 23.45 -1.55
N LEU A 187 -13.41 24.27 -2.28
CA LEU A 187 -13.88 25.53 -2.87
C LEU A 187 -13.83 25.56 -4.39
N GLU A 188 -13.41 24.46 -5.02
CA GLU A 188 -13.17 24.34 -6.45
C GLU A 188 -11.99 25.20 -6.97
N THR A 189 -11.49 24.83 -8.13
CA THR A 189 -10.29 25.47 -8.71
C THR A 189 -10.54 26.94 -9.05
N GLU A 190 -11.71 27.26 -9.59
CA GLU A 190 -12.00 28.59 -10.11
C GLU A 190 -11.98 29.65 -9.00
N TYR A 191 -12.66 29.37 -7.88
CA TYR A 191 -12.69 30.26 -6.72
C TYR A 191 -11.29 30.49 -6.14
N VAL A 192 -10.54 29.41 -5.90
CA VAL A 192 -9.18 29.52 -5.32
C VAL A 192 -8.29 30.43 -6.17
N HIS A 193 -8.37 30.30 -7.50
CA HIS A 193 -7.54 31.07 -8.40
C HIS A 193 -8.03 32.50 -8.71
N GLN A 194 -9.17 32.90 -8.14
CA GLN A 194 -9.49 34.32 -8.00
C GLN A 194 -8.51 35.02 -7.04
N HIS A 195 -7.85 34.29 -6.14
CA HIS A 195 -6.99 34.87 -5.10
C HIS A 195 -5.50 34.56 -5.27
N VAL A 196 -5.14 33.49 -5.99
CA VAL A 196 -3.74 33.07 -6.21
C VAL A 196 -3.53 32.63 -7.66
N GLY A 197 -2.38 32.98 -8.24
CA GLY A 197 -2.03 32.59 -9.61
C GLY A 197 -1.70 31.09 -9.75
N LYS A 198 -1.32 30.71 -10.96
CA LYS A 198 -0.94 29.33 -11.35
C LYS A 198 0.51 29.22 -11.85
N GLU A 199 1.14 30.35 -12.16
CA GLU A 199 2.40 30.41 -12.89
C GLU A 199 3.62 30.56 -11.97
N PRO A 200 4.80 30.11 -12.40
CA PRO A 200 6.03 30.39 -11.67
C PRO A 200 6.33 31.89 -11.66
N SER A 201 6.97 32.38 -10.60
CA SER A 201 7.34 33.79 -10.48
C SER A 201 8.56 34.19 -11.30
N GLY A 202 9.40 33.24 -11.72
CA GLY A 202 10.73 33.50 -12.30
C GLY A 202 11.73 34.18 -11.33
N LEU A 203 11.32 34.42 -10.08
CA LEU A 203 12.06 35.14 -9.05
C LEU A 203 12.37 34.23 -7.86
N ARG A 204 13.44 34.53 -7.11
CA ARG A 204 13.84 33.74 -5.93
C ARG A 204 12.71 33.67 -4.88
N PHE A 205 12.61 32.52 -4.21
CA PHE A 205 11.53 32.10 -3.29
C PHE A 205 11.20 33.03 -2.11
N SER A 206 12.07 33.97 -1.74
CA SER A 206 12.01 34.72 -0.48
C SER A 206 11.35 36.10 -0.55
N LYS A 207 10.90 36.57 -1.71
CA LYS A 207 10.28 37.89 -1.84
C LYS A 207 8.76 37.78 -1.96
N LEU A 208 8.05 38.58 -1.17
CA LEU A 208 6.58 38.74 -1.24
C LEU A 208 6.26 39.61 -2.46
N PHE A 209 6.28 39.00 -3.65
CA PHE A 209 5.85 39.65 -4.88
C PHE A 209 4.47 39.17 -5.30
N LEU A 210 3.70 40.10 -5.84
CA LEU A 210 2.47 39.85 -6.55
C LEU A 210 2.75 39.85 -8.06
N ASN A 211 1.91 39.16 -8.81
CA ASN A 211 1.88 39.22 -10.26
C ASN A 211 1.19 40.52 -10.72
N GLU A 212 1.04 40.69 -12.03
CA GLU A 212 0.39 41.86 -12.65
C GLU A 212 -1.10 42.01 -12.27
N ASP A 213 -1.72 40.94 -11.75
CA ASP A 213 -3.11 40.92 -11.28
C ASP A 213 -3.24 41.15 -9.76
N ASP A 214 -2.19 41.63 -9.10
CA ASP A 214 -2.12 41.81 -7.64
C ASP A 214 -2.38 40.53 -6.83
N LYS A 215 -2.05 39.36 -7.40
CA LYS A 215 -2.16 38.04 -6.73
C LYS A 215 -0.77 37.44 -6.50
N PRO A 216 -0.56 36.63 -5.45
CA PRO A 216 0.65 35.83 -5.38
C PRO A 216 0.76 34.89 -6.58
N HIS A 217 1.96 34.69 -7.12
CA HIS A 217 2.18 33.94 -8.35
C HIS A 217 1.61 32.51 -8.35
N ASN A 218 1.79 31.77 -7.25
CA ASN A 218 1.28 30.41 -7.11
C ASN A 218 1.21 29.96 -5.63
N PRO A 219 0.50 28.86 -5.32
CA PRO A 219 0.37 28.34 -3.96
C PRO A 219 1.68 27.83 -3.32
N MET A 220 2.77 27.65 -4.09
CA MET A 220 4.02 27.07 -3.60
C MET A 220 4.96 28.12 -2.98
N VAL A 221 4.79 29.41 -3.28
CA VAL A 221 5.52 30.50 -2.63
C VAL A 221 4.87 30.89 -1.30
N ASN A 222 5.62 31.56 -0.42
CA ASN A 222 5.12 31.95 0.92
C ASN A 222 3.86 32.82 0.84
N ALA A 223 3.82 33.82 -0.04
CA ALA A 223 2.66 34.69 -0.22
C ALA A 223 1.40 33.90 -0.64
N GLY A 224 1.53 32.99 -1.61
CA GLY A 224 0.42 32.16 -2.07
C GLY A 224 -0.06 31.17 -1.01
N ALA A 225 0.85 30.60 -0.23
CA ALA A 225 0.47 29.72 0.88
C ALA A 225 -0.29 30.43 2.00
N ILE A 226 0.02 31.71 2.26
CA ILE A 226 -0.73 32.55 3.22
C ILE A 226 -2.15 32.78 2.69
N VAL A 227 -2.28 33.21 1.42
CA VAL A 227 -3.59 33.40 0.79
C VAL A 227 -4.40 32.12 0.80
N VAL A 228 -3.86 31.00 0.35
CA VAL A 228 -4.54 29.70 0.39
C VAL A 228 -4.99 29.32 1.80
N THR A 229 -4.18 29.60 2.82
CA THR A 229 -4.56 29.34 4.21
C THR A 229 -5.74 30.21 4.65
N SER A 230 -5.85 31.46 4.19
CA SER A 230 -6.97 32.35 4.52
C SER A 230 -8.30 31.97 3.86
N LEU A 231 -8.28 31.17 2.78
CA LEU A 231 -9.50 30.74 2.10
C LEU A 231 -10.26 29.66 2.88
N LYS A 232 -9.60 28.98 3.81
CA LYS A 232 -10.18 27.92 4.62
C LYS A 232 -10.47 28.42 6.04
N LYS A 233 -11.68 28.19 6.52
CA LYS A 233 -12.06 28.36 7.93
C LYS A 233 -11.56 27.20 8.78
#